data_AF-A0A3A0VIK1-F1
#
_entry.id   AF-A0A3A0VIK1-F1
#
_cell.length_a   1.000
_cell.length_b   1.000
_cell.length_c   1.000
_cell.angle_alpha   90.00
_cell.angle_beta   90.00
_cell.angle_gamma   90.00
#
_symmetry.space_group_name_H-M   'P 1'
#
loop_
_entity.id
_entity.type
_entity.pdbx_description
1 polymer ?
#
loop_
_entity_poly.entity_id
_entity_poly.type
_entity_poly.pdbx_seq_one_letter_code
_entity_poly.pdbx_strand_id
1 'polypeptide(L)'
;PHTDREPVRSEQVYDTTVDFNSSDEVVGITFLTKPNTISKDTFKEAHVSNQIVNKGEADEGTFLEYQTNVGIYTAYFDKNDKLMKIMINFED
;
A
#
# COMPACT_ATOMS: atom_id res chain seq x y z
N PRO A 1 6.90 13.17 20.64
CA PRO A 1 5.90 13.51 19.61
C PRO A 1 6.58 13.62 18.25
N HIS A 2 6.71 12.49 17.57
CA HIS A 2 7.20 12.43 16.20
C HIS A 2 5.96 12.43 15.30
N THR A 3 5.46 13.63 15.00
CA THR A 3 4.18 13.84 14.30
C THR A 3 4.33 14.10 12.81
N ASP A 4 5.55 14.18 12.29
CA ASP A 4 5.77 14.35 10.86
C ASP A 4 5.72 12.98 10.17
N ARG A 5 4.60 12.70 9.51
CA ARG A 5 4.41 11.48 8.70
C ARG A 5 4.45 11.78 7.20
N GLU A 6 4.73 13.02 6.82
CA GLU A 6 4.83 13.38 5.41
C GLU A 6 6.17 12.87 4.86
N PRO A 7 6.14 12.09 3.77
CA PRO A 7 7.35 11.62 3.15
C PRO A 7 8.07 12.78 2.46
N VAL A 8 9.32 13.04 2.85
CA VAL A 8 10.17 14.08 2.24
C VAL A 8 11.26 13.49 1.35
N ARG A 9 11.53 12.19 1.50
CA ARG A 9 12.57 11.47 0.78
C ARG A 9 12.15 10.02 0.59
N SER A 10 12.48 9.46 -0.58
CA SER A 10 12.26 8.05 -0.87
C SER A 10 13.56 7.40 -1.33
N GLU A 11 13.79 6.16 -0.89
CA GLU A 11 14.87 5.32 -1.40
C GLU A 11 14.29 4.07 -2.07
N GLN A 12 14.82 3.73 -3.24
CA GLN A 12 14.44 2.52 -3.95
C GLN A 12 15.48 1.41 -3.71
N VAL A 13 15.01 0.27 -3.19
CA VAL A 13 15.79 -0.94 -2.98
C VAL A 13 15.12 -2.07 -3.76
N TYR A 14 15.67 -2.38 -4.93
CA TYR A 14 15.02 -3.28 -5.91
C TYR A 14 13.61 -2.79 -6.28
N ASP A 15 12.60 -3.65 -6.14
CA ASP A 15 11.19 -3.38 -6.41
C ASP A 15 10.43 -2.80 -5.19
N THR A 16 11.17 -2.38 -4.16
CA THR A 16 10.64 -1.77 -2.95
C THR A 16 11.04 -0.30 -2.88
N THR A 17 10.08 0.56 -2.57
CA THR A 17 10.33 1.97 -2.22
C THR A 17 10.10 2.15 -0.74
N VAL A 18 11.04 2.78 -0.04
CA VAL A 18 10.95 3.13 1.37
C VAL A 18 10.87 4.66 1.49
N ASP A 19 9.84 5.15 2.16
CA ASP A 19 9.58 6.57 2.35
C ASP A 19 9.98 7.01 3.76
N PHE A 20 10.74 8.10 3.83
CA PHE A 20 11.27 8.68 5.05
C PHE A 20 10.70 10.08 5.30
N ASN A 21 10.40 10.39 6.57
CA ASN A 21 10.05 11.74 7.00
C ASN A 21 11.30 12.62 7.21
N SER A 22 11.10 13.87 7.63
CA SER A 22 12.20 14.82 7.91
C SER A 22 13.13 14.42 9.07
N SER A 23 12.75 13.42 9.86
CA SER A 23 13.51 12.87 10.98
C SER A 23 14.22 11.55 10.64
N ASP A 24 14.27 11.17 9.35
CA ASP A 24 14.82 9.89 8.85
C ASP A 24 14.10 8.64 9.42
N GLU A 25 12.85 8.77 9.86
CA GLU A 25 12.01 7.64 10.26
C GLU A 25 11.25 7.10 9.05
N VAL A 26 11.08 5.77 8.98
CA VAL A 26 10.30 5.12 7.93
C VAL A 26 8.81 5.35 8.18
N VAL A 27 8.13 5.97 7.23
CA VAL A 27 6.71 6.30 7.32
C VAL A 27 5.85 5.58 6.28
N GLY A 28 6.48 5.06 5.22
CA GLY A 28 5.81 4.28 4.19
C GLY A 28 6.73 3.24 3.55
N ILE A 29 6.14 2.13 3.11
CA ILE A 29 6.82 1.14 2.26
C ILE A 29 5.89 0.74 1.13
N THR A 30 6.39 0.80 -0.10
CA THR A 30 5.67 0.35 -1.29
C THR A 30 6.37 -0.85 -1.92
N PHE A 31 5.62 -1.91 -2.19
CA PHE A 31 6.08 -3.09 -2.92
C PHE A 31 5.43 -3.14 -4.29
N LEU A 32 6.22 -3.18 -5.35
CA LEU A 32 5.71 -3.52 -6.68
C LEU A 32 5.47 -5.02 -6.78
N THR A 33 4.41 -5.40 -7.48
CA THR A 33 4.04 -6.80 -7.68
C THR A 33 4.22 -7.17 -9.14
N LYS A 34 4.44 -8.46 -9.39
CA LYS A 34 4.59 -8.95 -10.76
C LYS A 34 3.27 -8.74 -11.51
N PRO A 35 3.28 -8.04 -12.66
CA PRO A 35 2.06 -7.69 -13.37
C PRO A 35 1.31 -8.93 -13.85
N ASN A 36 -0.01 -8.83 -13.96
CA ASN A 36 -0.90 -9.88 -14.48
C ASN A 36 -0.85 -11.22 -13.72
N THR A 37 -0.47 -11.23 -12.44
CA THR A 37 -0.36 -12.46 -11.64
C THR A 37 -1.53 -12.68 -10.69
N ILE A 38 -1.81 -11.71 -9.82
CA ILE A 38 -2.85 -11.81 -8.80
C ILE A 38 -4.04 -10.95 -9.22
N SER A 39 -5.24 -11.54 -9.24
CA SER A 39 -6.48 -10.79 -9.45
C SER A 39 -6.96 -10.14 -8.16
N LYS A 40 -7.76 -9.09 -8.28
CA LYS A 40 -8.42 -8.43 -7.14
C LYS A 40 -9.27 -9.38 -6.31
N ASP A 41 -9.98 -10.30 -6.95
CA ASP A 41 -10.80 -11.28 -6.23
C ASP A 41 -9.95 -12.30 -5.47
N THR A 42 -8.88 -12.83 -6.08
CA THR A 42 -7.93 -13.71 -5.37
C THR A 42 -7.25 -12.99 -4.21
N PHE A 43 -6.90 -11.71 -4.40
CA PHE A 43 -6.35 -10.90 -3.31
C PHE A 43 -7.36 -10.73 -2.18
N LYS A 44 -8.61 -10.35 -2.48
CA LYS A 44 -9.66 -10.22 -1.48
C LYS A 44 -9.91 -11.52 -0.72
N GLU A 45 -9.93 -12.65 -1.41
CA GLU A 45 -10.10 -13.99 -0.82
C GLU A 45 -8.97 -14.33 0.15
N ALA A 46 -7.72 -14.05 -0.21
CA ALA A 46 -6.57 -14.28 0.65
C ALA A 46 -6.57 -13.39 1.91
N HIS A 47 -7.22 -12.23 1.84
CA HIS A 47 -7.24 -11.22 2.90
C HIS A 47 -8.62 -11.05 3.55
N VAL A 48 -9.49 -12.06 3.50
CA VAL A 48 -10.86 -12.02 4.07
C VAL A 48 -10.92 -11.77 5.57
N SER A 49 -9.85 -12.07 6.30
CA SER A 49 -9.75 -11.82 7.74
C SER A 49 -9.58 -10.34 8.07
N ASN A 50 -9.21 -9.51 7.09
CA ASN A 50 -8.93 -8.09 7.27
C ASN A 50 -10.17 -7.26 6.88
N GLN A 51 -10.42 -6.19 7.63
CA GLN A 51 -11.52 -5.27 7.33
C GLN A 51 -11.10 -4.28 6.24
N ILE A 52 -11.89 -4.20 5.16
CA ILE A 52 -11.77 -3.12 4.18
C ILE A 52 -12.40 -1.87 4.79
N VAL A 53 -11.60 -0.81 4.97
CA VAL A 53 -12.03 0.45 5.58
C VAL A 53 -12.25 1.56 4.55
N ASN A 54 -11.61 1.46 3.39
CA ASN A 54 -11.77 2.40 2.29
C ASN A 54 -11.55 1.70 0.93
N LYS A 55 -12.13 2.25 -0.13
CA LYS A 55 -12.00 1.75 -1.51
C LYS A 55 -12.39 2.84 -2.50
N GLY A 56 -11.79 2.81 -3.69
CA GLY A 56 -12.13 3.78 -4.72
C GLY A 56 -11.40 3.58 -6.03
N GLU A 57 -11.57 4.56 -6.91
CA GLU A 57 -10.84 4.70 -8.16
C GLU A 57 -9.48 5.39 -7.88
N ALA A 58 -8.49 5.08 -8.71
CA ALA A 58 -7.19 5.73 -8.77
C ALA A 58 -6.83 5.94 -10.26
N ASP A 59 -5.86 6.80 -10.56
CA ASP A 59 -5.51 7.13 -11.95
C ASP A 59 -5.24 5.90 -12.85
N GLU A 60 -4.66 4.86 -12.26
CA GLU A 60 -4.27 3.63 -12.97
C GLU A 60 -5.24 2.45 -12.78
N GLY A 61 -6.35 2.63 -12.05
CA GLY A 61 -7.35 1.59 -11.81
C GLY A 61 -8.12 1.80 -10.51
N THR A 62 -8.05 0.85 -9.58
CA THR A 62 -8.79 0.92 -8.30
C THR A 62 -7.89 0.62 -7.12
N PHE A 63 -8.34 0.97 -5.92
CA PHE A 63 -7.65 0.61 -4.68
C PHE A 63 -8.59 0.03 -3.63
N LEU A 64 -8.03 -0.79 -2.75
CA LEU A 64 -8.66 -1.30 -1.53
C LEU A 64 -7.73 -1.04 -0.36
N GLU A 65 -8.28 -0.46 0.70
CA GLU A 65 -7.57 -0.11 1.91
C GLU A 65 -8.04 -1.02 3.05
N TYR A 66 -7.09 -1.68 3.70
CA TYR A 66 -7.34 -2.68 4.72
C TYR A 66 -6.77 -2.21 6.05
N GLN A 67 -7.59 -2.32 7.10
CA GLN A 67 -7.11 -2.12 8.46
C GLN A 67 -6.31 -3.34 8.93
N THR A 68 -5.19 -3.05 9.58
CA THR A 68 -4.35 -4.01 10.32
C THR A 68 -4.41 -3.70 11.81
N ASN A 69 -3.74 -4.51 12.62
CA ASN A 69 -3.68 -4.29 14.07
C ASN A 69 -2.98 -2.98 14.47
N VAL A 70 -2.13 -2.42 13.60
CA VAL A 70 -1.20 -1.31 13.92
C VAL A 70 -1.14 -0.23 12.83
N GLY A 71 -2.16 -0.17 11.96
CA GLY A 71 -2.20 0.77 10.85
C GLY A 71 -2.95 0.22 9.66
N ILE A 72 -2.58 0.67 8.46
CA ILE A 72 -3.34 0.42 7.24
C ILE A 72 -2.40 0.01 6.09
N TYR A 73 -2.87 -0.88 5.22
CA TYR A 73 -2.24 -1.05 3.91
C TYR A 73 -3.25 -0.89 2.78
N THR A 74 -2.76 -0.35 1.67
CA THR A 74 -3.54 -0.11 0.45
C THR A 74 -3.02 -0.99 -0.67
N ALA A 75 -3.90 -1.81 -1.23
CA ALA A 75 -3.65 -2.58 -2.44
C ALA A 75 -4.20 -1.84 -3.65
N TYR A 76 -3.36 -1.63 -4.67
CA TYR A 76 -3.72 -0.97 -5.91
C TYR A 76 -3.82 -2.00 -7.04
N PHE A 77 -4.88 -1.87 -7.84
CA PHE A 77 -5.19 -2.76 -8.95
C PHE A 77 -5.28 -1.97 -10.24
N ASP A 78 -4.83 -2.56 -11.33
CA ASP A 78 -4.95 -1.97 -12.66
C ASP A 78 -6.40 -2.01 -13.16
N LYS A 79 -6.64 -1.44 -14.35
CA LYS A 79 -7.95 -1.43 -15.01
C LYS A 79 -8.49 -2.83 -15.38
N ASN A 80 -7.66 -3.87 -15.30
CA ASN A 80 -8.04 -5.27 -15.53
C ASN A 80 -8.14 -6.04 -14.20
N ASP A 81 -8.24 -5.32 -13.07
CA ASP A 81 -8.29 -5.86 -11.72
C ASP A 81 -7.09 -6.76 -11.37
N LYS A 82 -5.89 -6.40 -11.83
CA LYS A 82 -4.63 -7.08 -11.46
C LYS A 82 -3.85 -6.25 -10.45
N LEU A 83 -3.35 -6.92 -9.40
CA LEU A 83 -2.54 -6.27 -8.37
C LEU A 83 -1.30 -5.62 -9.00
N MET A 84 -1.07 -4.35 -8.66
CA MET A 84 0.06 -3.56 -9.15
C MET A 84 1.07 -3.35 -8.03
N LYS A 85 0.61 -2.86 -6.89
CA LYS A 85 1.45 -2.53 -5.74
C LYS A 85 0.68 -2.63 -4.43
N ILE A 86 1.43 -2.83 -3.36
CA ILE A 86 0.93 -2.74 -1.98
C ILE A 86 1.70 -1.62 -1.29
N MET A 87 0.99 -0.68 -0.68
CA MET A 87 1.55 0.40 0.12
C MET A 87 1.18 0.18 1.58
N ILE A 88 2.16 0.18 2.47
CA ILE A 88 1.97 0.14 3.92
C ILE A 88 2.30 1.52 4.46
N ASN A 89 1.34 2.14 5.14
CA ASN A 89 1.54 3.40 5.85
C ASN A 89 1.52 3.13 7.34
N PHE A 90 2.55 3.57 8.05
CA PHE A 90 2.62 3.37 9.50
C PHE A 90 1.84 4.48 10.20
N GLU A 91 0.83 4.09 10.97
CA GLU A 91 0.11 4.98 11.89
C GLU A 91 0.78 4.97 13.27
N ASP A 92 0.41 5.90 14.15
CA ASP A 92 0.87 5.95 15.56
C ASP A 92 0.16 4.90 16.44
#